data_AF-A0A8U0HY39-F1
#
_entry.id   AF-A0A8U0HY39-F1
#
_cell.length_a   1.000
_cell.length_b   1.000
_cell.length_c   1.000
_cell.angle_alpha   90.00
_cell.angle_beta   90.00
_cell.angle_gamma   90.00
#
_symmetry.space_group_name_H-M   'P 1'
#
loop_
_entity.id
_entity.type
_entity.pdbx_description
1 polymer ?
#
loop_
_entity_poly.entity_id
_entity_poly.type
_entity_poly.pdbx_seq_one_letter_code
_entity_poly.pdbx_strand_id
1 'polypeptide(L)'
;MKRLASALVLLVVTASVVPAATAVAAPAETRQTSGEAYSGTHVSFEVSNSAVTDYAVDNETLLDSVRVQSQSNVEDGGLVDLGASLSAVTRIEGAGLSVGAKTTTEASVRAENGANLTVHDNGRGVLVVESGDQSDYVVANLSSGADASAESDSQVEVTTESGTNGTFLVVGEGNVTVNDEGDVTATLGEDGRLVFRSYPDGKDDGDDRQERLIANGEAKAEAYVMADGGETVVDTVSYGANTTVEAAETAEGEVSFTVNRTTHEGTVLLTSVSEKALNASDGLEVTVDGEAAAEARTYTQLKSAIGSDQSRYVVESAGGASADASADVLVAVNHFSERTVSMQSADSTSETTSDGETTTDDGQTTTGDQTTAADGETTEDGESPGVETNTTTVVDDETDNGASVPGFTGAAAIVALAGAAMLARRR
;
A
#
# COMPACT_ATOMS: atom_id res chain seq x y z
N MET A 1 8.65 -20.91 -59.24
CA MET A 1 8.19 -19.86 -58.28
C MET A 1 9.40 -19.32 -57.55
N LYS A 2 9.51 -17.99 -57.51
CA LYS A 2 10.73 -17.21 -57.23
C LYS A 2 11.24 -17.45 -55.81
N ARG A 3 12.53 -17.78 -55.66
CA ARG A 3 13.25 -17.71 -54.38
C ARG A 3 13.71 -16.27 -54.20
N LEU A 4 13.17 -15.58 -53.20
CA LEU A 4 13.71 -14.32 -52.70
C LEU A 4 14.52 -14.64 -51.44
N ALA A 5 15.78 -14.22 -51.49
CA ALA A 5 16.71 -14.19 -50.39
C ALA A 5 16.32 -13.07 -49.42
N SER A 6 16.52 -13.29 -48.12
CA SER A 6 16.82 -12.22 -47.17
C SER A 6 17.84 -12.75 -46.16
N ALA A 7 18.86 -11.92 -45.96
CA ALA A 7 20.14 -12.22 -45.36
C ALA A 7 20.08 -12.21 -43.81
N LEU A 8 20.87 -13.11 -43.22
CA LEU A 8 21.19 -13.20 -41.80
C LEU A 8 22.35 -12.23 -41.51
N VAL A 9 22.13 -11.23 -40.65
CA VAL A 9 23.22 -10.40 -40.09
C VAL A 9 23.57 -10.98 -38.72
N LEU A 10 24.76 -11.58 -38.64
CA LEU A 10 25.32 -12.18 -37.45
C LEU A 10 26.31 -11.16 -36.87
N LEU A 11 25.92 -10.43 -35.83
CA LEU A 11 26.80 -9.47 -35.15
C LEU A 11 27.60 -10.22 -34.08
N VAL A 12 28.83 -10.58 -34.43
CA VAL A 12 29.87 -11.02 -33.49
C VAL A 12 30.64 -9.77 -33.06
N VAL A 13 30.65 -9.47 -31.76
CA VAL A 13 31.66 -8.59 -31.16
C VAL A 13 32.33 -9.33 -30.03
N THR A 14 33.46 -9.95 -30.36
CA THR A 14 34.51 -10.33 -29.43
C THR A 14 35.39 -9.11 -29.16
N ALA A 15 35.59 -8.73 -27.90
CA ALA A 15 36.75 -7.93 -27.50
C ALA A 15 37.10 -8.18 -26.03
N SER A 16 38.01 -9.12 -25.82
CA SER A 16 38.78 -9.28 -24.58
C SER A 16 39.89 -8.22 -24.56
N VAL A 17 39.98 -7.44 -23.48
CA VAL A 17 41.22 -6.71 -23.13
C VAL A 17 41.32 -6.62 -21.61
N VAL A 18 42.33 -7.30 -21.07
CA VAL A 18 42.84 -7.07 -19.71
C VAL A 18 43.93 -5.99 -19.83
N PRO A 19 43.92 -4.97 -18.94
CA PRO A 19 45.17 -4.36 -18.52
C PRO A 19 45.37 -4.44 -17.00
N ALA A 20 46.64 -4.55 -16.65
CA ALA A 20 47.17 -4.75 -15.32
C ALA A 20 47.06 -3.52 -14.41
N ALA A 21 46.95 -3.82 -13.12
CA ALA A 21 47.27 -3.02 -11.93
C ALA A 21 47.76 -1.58 -12.13
N THR A 22 46.89 -0.63 -11.78
CA THR A 22 47.26 0.65 -11.16
C THR A 22 46.35 0.84 -9.94
N ALA A 23 46.94 1.03 -8.77
CA ALA A 23 46.23 1.43 -7.56
C ALA A 23 45.54 2.78 -7.81
N VAL A 24 44.23 2.74 -8.01
CA VAL A 24 43.35 3.92 -8.05
C VAL A 24 42.59 3.90 -6.74
N ALA A 25 42.62 5.03 -6.05
CA ALA A 25 41.89 5.28 -4.82
C ALA A 25 40.43 4.80 -4.95
N ALA A 26 39.90 4.23 -3.88
CA ALA A 26 38.48 3.93 -3.76
C ALA A 26 37.66 5.13 -4.26
N PRO A 27 36.62 4.92 -5.09
CA PRO A 27 35.72 6.01 -5.41
C PRO A 27 35.19 6.55 -4.08
N ALA A 28 35.34 7.86 -3.89
CA ALA A 28 34.69 8.55 -2.81
C ALA A 28 33.21 8.15 -2.84
N GLU A 29 32.71 7.66 -1.71
CA GLU A 29 31.28 7.63 -1.43
C GLU A 29 30.74 8.99 -1.89
N THR A 30 29.92 8.99 -2.94
CA THR A 30 28.99 10.08 -3.18
C THR A 30 28.07 10.09 -1.99
N ARG A 31 28.50 10.75 -0.90
CA ARG A 31 27.62 11.26 0.14
C ARG A 31 26.57 12.06 -0.60
N GLN A 32 25.37 11.50 -0.69
CA GLN A 32 24.21 12.24 -1.13
C GLN A 32 24.17 13.52 -0.31
N THR A 33 24.15 14.62 -1.06
CA THR A 33 23.97 15.95 -0.50
C THR A 33 22.64 15.95 0.25
N SER A 34 22.63 16.52 1.46
CA SER A 34 21.46 16.67 2.32
C SER A 34 20.28 17.31 1.57
N GLY A 35 19.46 16.47 0.94
CA GLY A 35 18.05 16.70 0.61
C GLY A 35 17.26 15.73 1.49
N GLU A 36 16.10 16.15 1.94
CA GLU A 36 15.28 15.41 2.90
C GLU A 36 15.07 13.96 2.39
N ALA A 37 15.49 12.99 3.21
CA ALA A 37 15.50 11.59 2.82
C ALA A 37 14.07 11.05 2.77
N TYR A 38 13.79 10.25 1.73
CA TYR A 38 12.59 9.46 1.60
C TYR A 38 12.34 8.63 2.87
N SER A 39 11.13 8.67 3.41
CA SER A 39 10.78 8.04 4.70
C SER A 39 10.13 6.66 4.59
N GLY A 40 10.11 6.02 3.41
CA GLY A 40 9.69 4.62 3.26
C GLY A 40 10.84 3.63 3.50
N THR A 41 10.56 2.33 3.38
CA THR A 41 11.48 1.24 3.75
C THR A 41 12.30 0.68 2.58
N HIS A 42 12.24 1.29 1.41
CA HIS A 42 13.03 0.94 0.23
C HIS A 42 12.86 -0.52 -0.22
N VAL A 43 11.63 -0.91 -0.56
CA VAL A 43 11.32 -2.27 -0.99
C VAL A 43 11.96 -2.62 -2.34
N SER A 44 12.45 -3.86 -2.47
CA SER A 44 12.91 -4.41 -3.74
C SER A 44 12.51 -5.88 -3.90
N PHE A 45 12.29 -6.31 -5.14
CA PHE A 45 11.99 -7.69 -5.49
C PHE A 45 12.29 -7.94 -6.97
N GLU A 46 12.38 -9.22 -7.33
CA GLU A 46 12.47 -9.69 -8.71
C GLU A 46 11.23 -10.51 -9.08
N VAL A 47 10.96 -10.63 -10.39
CA VAL A 47 9.88 -11.49 -10.91
C VAL A 47 10.52 -12.56 -11.79
N SER A 48 10.49 -13.80 -11.30
CA SER A 48 11.09 -14.96 -11.94
C SER A 48 10.00 -15.92 -12.41
N ASN A 49 9.56 -15.77 -13.66
CA ASN A 49 8.59 -16.60 -14.42
C ASN A 49 7.28 -16.99 -13.68
N SER A 50 7.34 -17.71 -12.57
CA SER A 50 6.22 -18.14 -11.72
C SER A 50 6.32 -17.76 -10.24
N ALA A 51 7.27 -16.89 -9.86
CA ALA A 51 7.45 -16.43 -8.48
C ALA A 51 7.90 -14.96 -8.42
N VAL A 52 7.45 -14.24 -7.39
CA VAL A 52 8.17 -13.05 -6.90
C VAL A 52 9.35 -13.56 -6.08
N THR A 53 10.57 -13.08 -6.32
CA THR A 53 11.78 -13.55 -5.64
C THR A 53 12.53 -12.40 -5.00
N ASP A 54 13.37 -12.71 -4.02
CA ASP A 54 14.29 -11.76 -3.38
C ASP A 54 13.56 -10.53 -2.82
N TYR A 55 12.41 -10.75 -2.18
CA TYR A 55 11.65 -9.66 -1.55
C TYR A 55 12.43 -9.14 -0.35
N ALA A 56 12.88 -7.90 -0.45
CA ALA A 56 13.72 -7.24 0.52
C ALA A 56 13.17 -5.89 0.95
N VAL A 57 13.36 -5.59 2.23
CA VAL A 57 13.01 -4.33 2.89
C VAL A 57 14.31 -3.78 3.48
N ASP A 58 14.62 -2.51 3.22
CA ASP A 58 15.87 -1.85 3.62
C ASP A 58 17.15 -2.63 3.23
N ASN A 59 17.11 -3.30 2.07
CA ASN A 59 18.16 -4.19 1.53
C ASN A 59 18.37 -5.49 2.34
N GLU A 60 17.48 -5.84 3.26
CA GLU A 60 17.43 -7.15 3.90
C GLU A 60 16.38 -8.03 3.21
N THR A 61 16.80 -9.16 2.64
CA THR A 61 15.88 -10.15 2.08
C THR A 61 15.08 -10.83 3.19
N LEU A 62 13.76 -10.65 3.15
CA LEU A 62 12.83 -11.25 4.09
C LEU A 62 12.21 -12.54 3.51
N LEU A 63 11.93 -12.55 2.20
CA LEU A 63 11.35 -13.69 1.50
C LEU A 63 12.20 -14.05 0.28
N ASP A 64 12.65 -15.29 0.21
CA ASP A 64 13.39 -15.80 -0.95
C ASP A 64 12.47 -15.93 -2.16
N SER A 65 11.23 -16.39 -1.95
CA SER A 65 10.24 -16.42 -3.03
C SER A 65 8.80 -16.53 -2.54
N VAL A 66 7.87 -15.92 -3.28
CA VAL A 66 6.43 -16.04 -3.11
C VAL A 66 5.81 -16.59 -4.39
N ARG A 67 5.10 -17.70 -4.26
CA ARG A 67 4.38 -18.38 -5.36
C ARG A 67 2.90 -18.44 -5.03
N VAL A 68 2.08 -18.29 -6.06
CA VAL A 68 0.63 -18.46 -5.98
C VAL A 68 0.16 -19.43 -7.06
N GLN A 69 -0.79 -20.31 -6.76
CA GLN A 69 -1.35 -21.26 -7.72
C GLN A 69 -2.77 -21.64 -7.34
N SER A 70 -3.66 -21.80 -8.32
CA SER A 70 -5.02 -22.28 -8.04
C SER A 70 -5.05 -23.63 -7.38
N GLN A 71 -5.90 -23.77 -6.38
CA GLN A 71 -6.11 -25.01 -5.63
C GLN A 71 -6.44 -26.18 -6.57
N SER A 72 -7.34 -25.95 -7.53
CA SER A 72 -7.73 -26.95 -8.53
C SER A 72 -6.54 -27.52 -9.30
N ASN A 73 -5.60 -26.67 -9.72
CA ASN A 73 -4.40 -27.10 -10.45
C ASN A 73 -3.42 -27.89 -9.56
N VAL A 74 -3.30 -27.52 -8.28
CA VAL A 74 -2.45 -28.25 -7.32
C VAL A 74 -3.02 -29.64 -7.04
N GLU A 75 -4.33 -29.72 -6.81
CA GLU A 75 -5.04 -30.98 -6.53
C GLU A 75 -5.03 -31.91 -7.75
N ASP A 76 -5.29 -31.38 -8.96
CA ASP A 76 -5.24 -32.15 -10.21
C ASP A 76 -3.82 -32.61 -10.59
N GLY A 77 -2.79 -31.89 -10.13
CA GLY A 77 -1.37 -32.18 -10.36
C GLY A 77 -0.85 -33.44 -9.66
N GLY A 78 -1.68 -34.16 -8.90
CA GLY A 78 -1.29 -35.40 -8.22
C GLY A 78 -0.79 -35.19 -6.79
N LEU A 79 -0.85 -33.97 -6.27
CA LEU A 79 -0.67 -33.66 -4.84
C LEU A 79 -1.98 -33.96 -4.05
N VAL A 80 -2.65 -35.06 -4.37
CA VAL A 80 -4.00 -35.42 -3.88
C VAL A 80 -4.02 -35.78 -2.38
N ASP A 81 -2.86 -35.91 -1.73
CA ASP A 81 -2.75 -36.12 -0.27
C ASP A 81 -2.72 -34.81 0.55
N LEU A 82 -2.81 -33.65 -0.11
CA LEU A 82 -2.84 -32.33 0.56
C LEU A 82 -4.12 -32.06 1.35
N GLY A 83 -5.18 -32.86 1.14
CA GLY A 83 -6.41 -32.78 1.92
C GLY A 83 -6.26 -33.14 3.41
N ALA A 84 -5.05 -33.53 3.88
CA ALA A 84 -4.81 -33.92 5.26
C ALA A 84 -4.06 -32.89 6.12
N SER A 85 -3.16 -32.05 5.58
CA SER A 85 -2.47 -31.01 6.36
C SER A 85 -1.74 -30.01 5.46
N LEU A 86 -2.09 -28.72 5.56
CA LEU A 86 -1.41 -27.61 4.87
C LEU A 86 0.08 -27.53 5.15
N SER A 87 0.51 -27.99 6.33
CA SER A 87 1.92 -28.06 6.71
C SER A 87 2.76 -28.99 5.83
N ALA A 88 2.14 -29.92 5.10
CA ALA A 88 2.85 -30.81 4.17
C ALA A 88 3.07 -30.18 2.78
N VAL A 89 2.45 -29.02 2.50
CA VAL A 89 2.69 -28.27 1.24
C VAL A 89 4.02 -27.54 1.38
N THR A 90 5.08 -28.13 0.83
CA THR A 90 6.40 -27.50 0.85
C THR A 90 6.74 -26.77 -0.44
N ARG A 91 6.11 -27.15 -1.55
CA ARG A 91 6.38 -26.52 -2.85
C ARG A 91 5.20 -26.59 -3.79
N ILE A 92 4.96 -25.47 -4.46
CA ILE A 92 4.09 -25.35 -5.63
C ILE A 92 4.89 -24.81 -6.81
N GLU A 93 4.47 -25.11 -8.03
CA GLU A 93 5.15 -24.61 -9.25
C GLU A 93 4.98 -23.09 -9.43
N GLY A 94 3.84 -22.56 -8.97
CA GLY A 94 3.42 -21.17 -9.18
C GLY A 94 2.80 -20.95 -10.57
N ALA A 95 1.80 -20.08 -10.65
CA ALA A 95 1.25 -19.59 -11.89
C ALA A 95 2.25 -18.64 -12.59
N GLY A 96 2.21 -18.56 -13.91
CA GLY A 96 3.02 -17.59 -14.65
C GLY A 96 2.72 -16.17 -14.19
N LEU A 97 3.74 -15.30 -14.13
CA LEU A 97 3.62 -13.94 -13.62
C LEU A 97 3.85 -12.90 -14.72
N SER A 98 3.14 -11.79 -14.60
CA SER A 98 3.29 -10.61 -15.45
C SER A 98 3.32 -9.36 -14.58
N VAL A 99 4.31 -8.49 -14.82
CA VAL A 99 4.40 -7.21 -14.11
C VAL A 99 3.29 -6.29 -14.60
N GLY A 100 2.55 -5.73 -13.65
CA GLY A 100 1.45 -4.80 -13.86
C GLY A 100 1.89 -3.34 -13.76
N ALA A 101 1.04 -2.53 -13.14
CA ALA A 101 1.30 -1.12 -12.91
C ALA A 101 2.37 -0.93 -11.83
N LYS A 102 3.18 0.12 -11.98
CA LYS A 102 4.15 0.58 -10.99
C LYS A 102 3.94 2.07 -10.78
N THR A 103 3.80 2.48 -9.53
CA THR A 103 3.80 3.87 -9.07
C THR A 103 5.11 4.16 -8.33
N THR A 104 5.19 5.29 -7.64
CA THR A 104 6.33 5.62 -6.78
C THR A 104 6.45 4.62 -5.62
N THR A 105 5.32 4.30 -4.96
CA THR A 105 5.30 3.47 -3.74
C THR A 105 4.69 2.09 -3.96
N GLU A 106 4.07 1.81 -5.10
CA GLU A 106 3.36 0.55 -5.36
C GLU A 106 3.91 -0.15 -6.61
N ALA A 107 3.97 -1.48 -6.57
CA ALA A 107 4.13 -2.31 -7.76
C ALA A 107 3.18 -3.51 -7.71
N SER A 108 2.46 -3.75 -8.81
CA SER A 108 1.55 -4.90 -8.96
C SER A 108 2.12 -5.97 -9.91
N VAL A 109 1.85 -7.23 -9.61
CA VAL A 109 2.23 -8.41 -10.40
C VAL A 109 1.01 -9.31 -10.50
N ARG A 110 0.53 -9.55 -11.72
CA ARG A 110 -0.62 -10.42 -11.98
C ARG A 110 -0.16 -11.81 -12.34
N ALA A 111 -0.76 -12.80 -11.69
CA ALA A 111 -0.59 -14.20 -11.98
C ALA A 111 -1.61 -14.69 -13.03
N GLU A 112 -1.23 -15.67 -13.85
CA GLU A 112 -2.08 -16.21 -14.93
C GLU A 112 -3.37 -16.87 -14.42
N ASN A 113 -3.42 -17.27 -13.16
CA ASN A 113 -4.62 -17.78 -12.50
C ASN A 113 -5.60 -16.68 -12.04
N GLY A 114 -5.26 -15.40 -12.24
CA GLY A 114 -6.08 -14.26 -11.84
C GLY A 114 -5.70 -13.64 -10.50
N ALA A 115 -4.86 -14.31 -9.70
CA ALA A 115 -4.34 -13.75 -8.46
C ALA A 115 -3.50 -12.50 -8.73
N ASN A 116 -3.48 -11.58 -7.78
CA ASN A 116 -2.74 -10.32 -7.89
C ASN A 116 -1.84 -10.14 -6.66
N LEU A 117 -0.54 -9.92 -6.90
CA LEU A 117 0.43 -9.56 -5.87
C LEU A 117 0.68 -8.06 -5.95
N THR A 118 0.53 -7.35 -4.83
CA THR A 118 0.85 -5.92 -4.74
C THR A 118 1.91 -5.71 -3.66
N VAL A 119 2.98 -5.03 -4.04
CA VAL A 119 4.08 -4.64 -3.16
C VAL A 119 3.98 -3.16 -2.90
N HIS A 120 4.04 -2.79 -1.63
CA HIS A 120 4.01 -1.42 -1.15
C HIS A 120 5.33 -1.08 -0.46
N ASP A 121 6.02 -0.10 -1.02
CA ASP A 121 7.12 0.56 -0.37
C ASP A 121 6.60 1.69 0.52
N ASN A 122 6.40 1.34 1.79
CA ASN A 122 5.94 2.25 2.83
C ASN A 122 6.67 1.94 4.15
N GLY A 123 6.28 2.56 5.26
CA GLY A 123 6.92 2.37 6.57
C GLY A 123 6.92 0.92 7.12
N ARG A 124 6.15 0.00 6.51
CA ARG A 124 6.08 -1.41 6.90
C ARG A 124 6.46 -2.38 5.78
N GLY A 125 6.85 -1.92 4.60
CA GLY A 125 7.19 -2.78 3.45
C GLY A 125 6.18 -3.91 3.25
N VAL A 126 4.96 -3.56 2.79
CA VAL A 126 3.81 -4.49 2.79
C VAL A 126 3.71 -5.24 1.47
N LEU A 127 3.53 -6.56 1.52
CA LEU A 127 3.18 -7.40 0.37
C LEU A 127 1.77 -7.96 0.57
N VAL A 128 0.90 -7.79 -0.42
CA VAL A 128 -0.45 -8.36 -0.44
C VAL A 128 -0.57 -9.34 -1.60
N VAL A 129 -1.04 -10.56 -1.33
CA VAL A 129 -1.46 -11.54 -2.33
C VAL A 129 -2.96 -11.69 -2.26
N GLU A 130 -3.65 -11.17 -3.26
CA GLU A 130 -5.08 -11.32 -3.47
C GLU A 130 -5.34 -12.56 -4.35
N SER A 131 -6.26 -13.40 -3.88
CA SER A 131 -6.75 -14.55 -4.66
C SER A 131 -7.43 -14.11 -5.96
N GLY A 132 -7.41 -15.00 -6.95
CA GLY A 132 -8.15 -14.80 -8.20
C GLY A 132 -9.64 -15.14 -8.06
N ASP A 133 -10.29 -15.46 -9.19
CA ASP A 133 -11.70 -15.89 -9.22
C ASP A 133 -11.97 -17.27 -8.56
N GLN A 134 -10.96 -17.88 -7.92
CA GLN A 134 -10.97 -19.23 -7.38
C GLN A 134 -10.09 -19.26 -6.14
N SER A 135 -10.27 -20.30 -5.31
CA SER A 135 -9.36 -20.57 -4.20
C SER A 135 -7.93 -20.81 -4.68
N ASP A 136 -6.97 -20.20 -4.01
CA ASP A 136 -5.55 -20.25 -4.33
C ASP A 136 -4.72 -20.76 -3.15
N TYR A 137 -3.61 -21.43 -3.47
CA TYR A 137 -2.53 -21.71 -2.53
C TYR A 137 -1.40 -20.70 -2.71
N VAL A 138 -0.87 -20.23 -1.59
CA VAL A 138 0.32 -19.39 -1.55
C VAL A 138 1.41 -20.10 -0.75
N VAL A 139 2.62 -20.15 -1.29
CA VAL A 139 3.81 -20.61 -0.57
C VAL A 139 4.84 -19.48 -0.60
N ALA A 140 5.23 -19.01 0.59
CA ALA A 140 6.26 -18.00 0.79
C ALA A 140 7.46 -18.64 1.47
N ASN A 141 8.55 -18.79 0.71
CA ASN A 141 9.83 -19.25 1.24
C ASN A 141 10.52 -18.09 1.95
N LEU A 142 10.90 -18.32 3.20
CA LEU A 142 11.56 -17.34 4.04
C LEU A 142 13.06 -17.29 3.73
N SER A 143 13.70 -16.19 4.06
CA SER A 143 15.15 -16.09 3.91
C SER A 143 15.88 -17.11 4.80
N SER A 144 17.05 -17.55 4.33
CA SER A 144 17.83 -18.56 5.05
C SER A 144 18.11 -18.12 6.49
N GLY A 145 17.78 -18.98 7.46
CA GLY A 145 18.02 -18.72 8.88
C GLY A 145 16.90 -17.94 9.57
N ALA A 146 15.84 -17.57 8.85
CA ALA A 146 14.61 -17.08 9.45
C ALA A 146 13.86 -18.21 10.19
N ASP A 147 13.15 -17.84 11.25
CA ASP A 147 12.28 -18.68 12.03
C ASP A 147 10.83 -18.20 11.88
N ALA A 148 9.87 -19.13 11.83
CA ALA A 148 8.44 -18.82 11.77
C ALA A 148 7.63 -19.60 12.80
N SER A 149 6.60 -18.95 13.35
CA SER A 149 5.67 -19.52 14.33
C SER A 149 4.23 -19.20 13.96
N ALA A 150 3.38 -20.23 13.90
CA ALA A 150 1.95 -20.03 13.73
C ALA A 150 1.30 -19.66 15.07
N GLU A 151 0.88 -18.41 15.20
CA GLU A 151 0.19 -17.90 16.39
C GLU A 151 -1.31 -18.22 16.33
N SER A 152 -1.88 -18.28 15.13
CA SER A 152 -3.27 -18.71 14.88
C SER A 152 -3.44 -19.21 13.44
N ASP A 153 -4.65 -19.67 13.11
CA ASP A 153 -4.98 -20.08 11.73
C ASP A 153 -4.97 -18.90 10.73
N SER A 154 -4.94 -17.66 11.22
CA SER A 154 -4.92 -16.45 10.39
C SER A 154 -3.65 -15.63 10.54
N GLN A 155 -2.67 -16.10 11.33
CA GLN A 155 -1.47 -15.34 11.66
C GLN A 155 -0.24 -16.21 11.85
N VAL A 156 0.85 -15.87 11.16
CA VAL A 156 2.19 -16.44 11.36
C VAL A 156 3.18 -15.30 11.61
N GLU A 157 3.93 -15.40 12.70
CA GLU A 157 5.05 -14.50 12.99
C GLU A 157 6.35 -15.04 12.39
N VAL A 158 7.19 -14.13 11.91
CA VAL A 158 8.50 -14.44 11.32
C VAL A 158 9.55 -13.56 11.97
N THR A 159 10.71 -14.14 12.28
CA THR A 159 11.90 -13.41 12.70
C THR A 159 13.07 -13.87 11.83
N THR A 160 13.73 -12.94 11.15
CA THR A 160 14.91 -13.25 10.32
C THR A 160 16.14 -13.51 11.19
N GLU A 161 17.23 -14.03 10.60
CA GLU A 161 18.49 -14.25 11.31
C GLU A 161 19.07 -12.95 11.91
N SER A 162 18.82 -11.79 11.28
CA SER A 162 19.26 -10.48 11.77
C SER A 162 18.41 -9.96 12.94
N GLY A 163 17.25 -10.57 13.19
CA GLY A 163 16.29 -10.17 14.21
C GLY A 163 15.16 -9.26 13.70
N THR A 164 15.08 -9.00 12.38
CA THR A 164 13.96 -8.27 11.79
C THR A 164 12.68 -9.08 11.90
N ASN A 165 11.60 -8.45 12.36
CA ASN A 165 10.31 -9.12 12.53
C ASN A 165 9.43 -8.93 11.29
N GLY A 166 8.60 -9.93 11.01
CA GLY A 166 7.58 -9.90 9.98
C GLY A 166 6.35 -10.66 10.44
N THR A 167 5.20 -10.38 9.83
CA THR A 167 3.96 -11.11 10.14
C THR A 167 3.16 -11.35 8.87
N PHE A 168 2.74 -12.60 8.69
CA PHE A 168 1.75 -13.00 7.70
C PHE A 168 0.37 -13.00 8.33
N LEU A 169 -0.59 -12.36 7.67
CA LEU A 169 -1.99 -12.29 8.06
C LEU A 169 -2.87 -12.79 6.93
N VAL A 170 -3.86 -13.62 7.24
CA VAL A 170 -4.94 -13.91 6.30
C VAL A 170 -6.12 -13.02 6.61
N VAL A 171 -6.58 -12.28 5.60
CA VAL A 171 -7.77 -11.43 5.66
C VAL A 171 -8.85 -12.03 4.78
N GLY A 172 -10.05 -12.19 5.33
CA GLY A 172 -11.17 -12.81 4.61
C GLY A 172 -11.17 -14.33 4.77
N GLU A 173 -11.62 -15.04 3.73
CA GLU A 173 -11.68 -16.50 3.74
C GLU A 173 -10.30 -17.09 3.46
N GLY A 174 -9.81 -17.92 4.37
CA GLY A 174 -8.54 -18.62 4.21
C GLY A 174 -7.90 -18.96 5.54
N ASN A 175 -6.71 -19.53 5.46
CA ASN A 175 -5.89 -19.82 6.63
C ASN A 175 -4.40 -19.90 6.24
N VAL A 176 -3.52 -19.68 7.22
CA VAL A 176 -2.06 -19.69 7.06
C VAL A 176 -1.41 -20.57 8.13
N THR A 177 -0.29 -21.19 7.79
CA THR A 177 0.47 -22.06 8.69
C THR A 177 1.94 -22.11 8.29
N VAL A 178 2.78 -22.72 9.14
CA VAL A 178 4.18 -23.02 8.85
C VAL A 178 4.27 -24.47 8.35
N ASN A 179 4.99 -24.69 7.27
CA ASN A 179 5.16 -26.01 6.66
C ASN A 179 6.37 -26.76 7.22
N ASP A 180 6.53 -28.01 6.79
CA ASP A 180 7.60 -28.91 7.25
C ASP A 180 9.02 -28.43 6.87
N GLU A 181 9.15 -27.48 5.94
CA GLU A 181 10.42 -26.84 5.56
C GLU A 181 10.72 -25.58 6.40
N GLY A 182 9.78 -25.14 7.25
CA GLY A 182 9.88 -23.91 8.05
C GLY A 182 9.37 -22.66 7.31
N ASP A 183 8.79 -22.84 6.12
CA ASP A 183 8.25 -21.78 5.28
C ASP A 183 6.75 -21.54 5.53
N VAL A 184 6.20 -20.47 4.99
CA VAL A 184 4.79 -20.11 5.18
C VAL A 184 3.94 -20.63 4.03
N THR A 185 2.82 -21.27 4.36
CA THR A 185 1.82 -21.73 3.40
C THR A 185 0.45 -21.19 3.78
N ALA A 186 -0.29 -20.66 2.82
CA ALA A 186 -1.66 -20.23 3.00
C ALA A 186 -2.61 -20.84 1.96
N THR A 187 -3.86 -21.06 2.38
CA THR A 187 -5.00 -21.24 1.48
C THR A 187 -5.83 -19.98 1.51
N LEU A 188 -6.19 -19.44 0.35
CA LEU A 188 -7.05 -18.28 0.20
C LEU A 188 -8.33 -18.74 -0.49
N GLY A 189 -9.49 -18.39 0.06
CA GLY A 189 -10.78 -18.49 -0.64
C GLY A 189 -10.92 -17.40 -1.72
N GLU A 190 -12.06 -17.32 -2.40
CA GLU A 190 -12.30 -16.42 -3.54
C GLU A 190 -12.15 -14.91 -3.21
N ASP A 191 -12.34 -14.52 -1.94
CA ASP A 191 -12.14 -13.15 -1.44
C ASP A 191 -10.96 -13.06 -0.46
N GLY A 192 -10.14 -14.12 -0.39
CA GLY A 192 -9.05 -14.25 0.57
C GLY A 192 -7.81 -13.47 0.17
N ARG A 193 -7.14 -12.88 1.15
CA ARG A 193 -5.86 -12.19 0.96
C ARG A 193 -4.83 -12.68 1.96
N LEU A 194 -3.60 -12.92 1.50
CA LEU A 194 -2.44 -13.06 2.37
C LEU A 194 -1.68 -11.74 2.39
N VAL A 195 -1.44 -11.20 3.58
CA VAL A 195 -0.70 -9.95 3.78
C VAL A 195 0.58 -10.26 4.55
N PHE A 196 1.72 -9.80 4.06
CA PHE A 196 2.97 -9.77 4.79
C PHE A 196 3.30 -8.33 5.18
N ARG A 197 3.51 -8.08 6.48
CA ARG A 197 3.96 -6.79 7.02
C ARG A 197 5.34 -6.98 7.65
N SER A 198 6.26 -6.07 7.36
CA SER A 198 7.60 -6.06 7.96
C SER A 198 7.71 -5.01 9.06
N TYR A 199 8.61 -5.29 10.00
CA TYR A 199 8.85 -4.51 11.21
C TYR A 199 10.37 -4.32 11.39
N PRO A 200 11.03 -3.54 10.49
CA PRO A 200 12.48 -3.36 10.52
C PRO A 200 12.97 -2.70 11.83
N ASP A 201 12.17 -1.80 12.39
CA ASP A 201 12.46 -1.13 13.67
C ASP A 201 11.97 -1.92 14.91
N GLY A 202 11.46 -3.13 14.69
CA GLY A 202 10.83 -3.95 15.71
C GLY A 202 9.31 -3.81 15.76
N LYS A 203 8.68 -4.76 16.45
CA LYS A 203 7.24 -4.88 16.61
C LYS A 203 6.83 -4.53 18.03
N ASP A 204 5.74 -3.77 18.20
CA ASP A 204 5.21 -3.39 19.51
C ASP A 204 3.75 -3.83 19.78
N ASP A 205 3.23 -3.54 20.98
CA ASP A 205 1.87 -3.92 21.37
C ASP A 205 0.79 -3.21 20.51
N GLY A 206 1.11 -2.05 19.93
CA GLY A 206 0.25 -1.31 18.99
C GLY A 206 0.15 -2.05 17.66
N ASP A 207 1.28 -2.53 17.15
CA ASP A 207 1.34 -3.38 15.96
C ASP A 207 0.47 -4.62 16.11
N ASP A 208 0.59 -5.36 17.22
CA ASP A 208 -0.25 -6.52 17.52
C ASP A 208 -1.75 -6.17 17.54
N ARG A 209 -2.11 -4.96 17.96
CA ARG A 209 -3.52 -4.50 17.96
C ARG A 209 -3.98 -4.20 16.54
N GLN A 210 -3.18 -3.50 15.74
CA GLN A 210 -3.48 -3.19 14.34
C GLN A 210 -3.64 -4.47 13.52
N GLU A 211 -2.73 -5.44 13.66
CA GLU A 211 -2.81 -6.74 12.98
C GLU A 211 -4.10 -7.49 13.29
N ARG A 212 -4.54 -7.46 14.56
CA ARG A 212 -5.83 -8.05 14.93
C ARG A 212 -7.01 -7.32 14.29
N LEU A 213 -6.97 -6.00 14.11
CA LEU A 213 -8.02 -5.28 13.39
C LEU A 213 -8.09 -5.72 11.92
N ILE A 214 -6.93 -5.92 11.30
CA ILE A 214 -6.79 -6.32 9.90
C ILE A 214 -7.27 -7.76 9.71
N ALA A 215 -6.74 -8.70 10.49
CA ALA A 215 -7.09 -10.13 10.41
C ALA A 215 -8.57 -10.37 10.70
N ASN A 216 -9.17 -9.64 11.66
CA ASN A 216 -10.62 -9.72 11.93
C ASN A 216 -11.46 -8.98 10.87
N GLY A 217 -10.84 -8.29 9.91
CA GLY A 217 -11.49 -7.54 8.86
C GLY A 217 -12.22 -6.28 9.35
N GLU A 218 -11.92 -5.79 10.56
CA GLU A 218 -12.46 -4.53 11.10
C GLU A 218 -11.75 -3.32 10.45
N ALA A 219 -10.42 -3.44 10.27
CA ALA A 219 -9.64 -2.53 9.44
C ALA A 219 -9.65 -3.04 7.98
N LYS A 220 -10.06 -2.19 7.05
CA LYS A 220 -10.18 -2.54 5.62
C LYS A 220 -9.14 -1.87 4.74
N ALA A 221 -8.41 -0.90 5.27
CA ALA A 221 -7.34 -0.23 4.56
C ALA A 221 -6.32 0.40 5.51
N GLU A 222 -5.12 0.62 4.98
CA GLU A 222 -4.08 1.44 5.58
C GLU A 222 -3.69 2.57 4.65
N ALA A 223 -3.23 3.69 5.21
CA ALA A 223 -2.62 4.77 4.48
C ALA A 223 -1.29 5.17 5.15
N TYR A 224 -0.28 5.45 4.35
CA TYR A 224 1.03 5.90 4.80
C TYR A 224 1.29 7.27 4.20
N VAL A 225 1.46 8.27 5.07
CA VAL A 225 1.82 9.64 4.69
C VAL A 225 3.30 9.80 4.97
N MET A 226 4.08 9.86 3.90
CA MET A 226 5.54 9.86 3.92
C MET A 226 6.07 11.17 3.35
N ALA A 227 7.36 11.42 3.57
CA ALA A 227 8.07 12.55 2.99
C ALA A 227 9.09 12.05 1.96
N ASP A 228 9.18 12.72 0.80
CA ASP A 228 10.24 12.53 -0.19
C ASP A 228 10.77 13.90 -0.62
N GLY A 229 12.02 14.23 -0.28
CA GLY A 229 12.62 15.50 -0.71
C GLY A 229 11.86 16.76 -0.30
N GLY A 230 11.05 16.70 0.77
CA GLY A 230 10.19 17.79 1.26
C GLY A 230 8.76 17.77 0.70
N GLU A 231 8.45 16.83 -0.21
CA GLU A 231 7.10 16.62 -0.75
C GLU A 231 6.37 15.50 0.03
N THR A 232 5.06 15.64 0.20
CA THR A 232 4.22 14.60 0.80
C THR A 232 3.96 13.49 -0.23
N VAL A 233 4.29 12.25 0.13
CA VAL A 233 4.01 11.05 -0.68
C VAL A 233 3.03 10.18 0.10
N VAL A 234 2.03 9.64 -0.60
CA VAL A 234 1.00 8.80 0.01
C VAL A 234 1.01 7.42 -0.63
N ASP A 235 1.04 6.39 0.20
CA ASP A 235 0.79 5.00 -0.18
C ASP A 235 -0.47 4.48 0.52
N THR A 236 -1.30 3.68 -0.15
CA THR A 236 -2.51 3.10 0.43
C THR A 236 -2.56 1.59 0.20
N VAL A 237 -2.92 0.85 1.24
CA VAL A 237 -3.07 -0.61 1.20
C VAL A 237 -4.53 -0.95 1.41
N SER A 238 -5.11 -1.74 0.50
CA SER A 238 -6.51 -2.17 0.63
C SER A 238 -6.60 -3.65 1.01
N TYR A 239 -7.37 -3.95 2.05
CA TYR A 239 -7.60 -5.32 2.56
C TYR A 239 -9.00 -5.83 2.29
N GLY A 240 -9.95 -4.96 1.96
CA GLY A 240 -11.30 -5.35 1.56
C GLY A 240 -11.53 -5.18 0.07
N ALA A 241 -12.06 -6.21 -0.61
CA ALA A 241 -12.43 -6.15 -2.03
C ALA A 241 -13.45 -5.03 -2.35
N ASN A 242 -14.20 -4.60 -1.34
CA ASN A 242 -15.21 -3.57 -1.44
C ASN A 242 -14.76 -2.19 -0.90
N THR A 243 -13.48 -2.00 -0.62
CA THR A 243 -12.94 -0.78 -0.01
C THR A 243 -11.73 -0.29 -0.80
N THR A 244 -11.76 0.97 -1.20
CA THR A 244 -10.62 1.66 -1.81
C THR A 244 -10.29 2.91 -1.01
N VAL A 245 -9.02 3.27 -0.95
CA VAL A 245 -8.55 4.51 -0.32
C VAL A 245 -7.66 5.23 -1.32
N GLU A 246 -8.01 6.48 -1.59
CA GLU A 246 -7.30 7.34 -2.53
C GLU A 246 -6.92 8.63 -1.81
N ALA A 247 -5.71 9.13 -2.07
CA ALA A 247 -5.35 10.47 -1.64
C ALA A 247 -6.19 11.48 -2.44
N ALA A 248 -6.97 12.30 -1.75
CA ALA A 248 -7.80 13.33 -2.37
C ALA A 248 -7.00 14.61 -2.59
N GLU A 249 -6.34 15.09 -1.54
CA GLU A 249 -5.57 16.32 -1.54
C GLU A 249 -4.36 16.19 -0.61
N THR A 250 -3.22 16.75 -1.04
CA THR A 250 -2.00 16.87 -0.25
C THR A 250 -1.53 18.31 -0.30
N ALA A 251 -1.30 18.90 0.87
CA ALA A 251 -0.74 20.23 1.04
C ALA A 251 0.28 20.20 2.19
N GLU A 252 1.11 21.23 2.27
CA GLU A 252 2.06 21.34 3.39
C GLU A 252 1.29 21.37 4.72
N GLY A 253 1.49 20.35 5.56
CA GLY A 253 0.81 20.24 6.86
C GLY A 253 -0.61 19.68 6.83
N GLU A 254 -1.13 19.27 5.66
CA GLU A 254 -2.47 18.70 5.53
C GLU A 254 -2.53 17.55 4.50
N VAL A 255 -3.27 16.51 4.84
CA VAL A 255 -3.58 15.41 3.92
C VAL A 255 -5.05 15.00 4.05
N SER A 256 -5.67 14.74 2.91
CA SER A 256 -7.05 14.24 2.83
C SER A 256 -7.10 12.94 2.04
N PHE A 257 -7.85 11.97 2.56
CA PHE A 257 -8.10 10.67 1.95
C PHE A 257 -9.58 10.48 1.67
N THR A 258 -9.92 10.00 0.49
CA THR A 258 -11.26 9.49 0.22
C THR A 258 -11.28 7.99 0.45
N VAL A 259 -12.08 7.56 1.42
CA VAL A 259 -12.37 6.16 1.69
C VAL A 259 -13.67 5.81 1.01
N ASN A 260 -13.61 4.91 0.03
CA ASN A 260 -14.72 4.51 -0.80
C ASN A 260 -15.12 3.06 -0.51
N ARG A 261 -16.41 2.81 -0.31
CA ARG A 261 -16.96 1.48 -0.03
C ARG A 261 -18.24 1.20 -0.80
N THR A 262 -18.33 -0.02 -1.33
CA THR A 262 -19.57 -0.45 -2.02
C THR A 262 -20.65 -0.94 -1.04
N THR A 263 -20.33 -1.08 0.25
CA THR A 263 -21.28 -1.42 1.33
C THR A 263 -21.41 -0.27 2.31
N HIS A 264 -22.57 -0.11 2.94
CA HIS A 264 -22.86 1.01 3.85
C HIS A 264 -22.33 0.78 5.29
N GLU A 265 -21.35 -0.10 5.45
CA GLU A 265 -20.82 -0.48 6.76
C GLU A 265 -19.61 0.40 7.12
N GLY A 266 -19.50 0.82 8.39
CA GLY A 266 -18.31 1.51 8.88
C GLY A 266 -17.06 0.62 8.87
N THR A 267 -15.89 1.23 9.02
CA THR A 267 -14.60 0.51 9.13
C THR A 267 -13.58 1.34 9.89
N VAL A 268 -12.46 0.73 10.24
CA VAL A 268 -11.27 1.42 10.71
C VAL A 268 -10.32 1.64 9.53
N LEU A 269 -9.94 2.89 9.29
CA LEU A 269 -8.78 3.26 8.48
C LEU A 269 -7.58 3.36 9.42
N LEU A 270 -6.52 2.60 9.12
CA LEU A 270 -5.23 2.76 9.80
C LEU A 270 -4.41 3.79 9.02
N THR A 271 -3.79 4.75 9.68
CA THR A 271 -2.97 5.74 9.01
C THR A 271 -1.66 5.93 9.78
N SER A 272 -0.54 5.80 9.11
CA SER A 272 0.77 6.16 9.66
C SER A 272 1.22 7.46 9.02
N VAL A 273 1.53 8.46 9.84
CA VAL A 273 1.85 9.80 9.39
C VAL A 273 3.27 10.17 9.80
N SER A 274 4.16 10.38 8.84
CA SER A 274 5.50 10.91 9.12
C SER A 274 5.41 12.32 9.71
N GLU A 275 6.11 12.56 10.82
CA GLU A 275 6.17 13.89 11.44
C GLU A 275 6.72 14.94 10.47
N LYS A 276 7.63 14.55 9.57
CA LYS A 276 8.18 15.40 8.50
C LYS A 276 7.12 15.78 7.46
N ALA A 277 6.18 14.88 7.17
CA ALA A 277 5.21 15.10 6.09
C ALA A 277 4.11 16.09 6.47
N LEU A 278 3.66 16.08 7.74
CA LEU A 278 2.60 16.97 8.22
C LEU A 278 3.05 18.02 9.25
N ASN A 279 4.33 18.11 9.60
CA ASN A 279 4.79 18.90 10.74
C ASN A 279 3.96 18.60 12.00
N ALA A 280 3.72 17.31 12.25
CA ALA A 280 2.77 16.83 13.27
C ALA A 280 3.30 16.95 14.71
N SER A 281 4.37 17.73 14.94
CA SER A 281 5.05 17.88 16.23
C SER A 281 4.13 18.42 17.34
N ASP A 282 3.11 19.19 16.97
CA ASP A 282 2.24 19.91 17.90
C ASP A 282 0.83 19.28 18.03
N GLY A 283 0.67 18.06 17.50
CA GLY A 283 -0.57 17.29 17.55
C GLY A 283 -1.33 17.28 16.22
N LEU A 284 -2.23 16.31 16.09
CA LEU A 284 -3.02 16.06 14.88
C LEU A 284 -4.49 16.34 15.15
N GLU A 285 -5.11 17.13 14.27
CA GLU A 285 -6.57 17.26 14.19
C GLU A 285 -7.09 16.37 13.07
N VAL A 286 -8.14 15.59 13.37
CA VAL A 286 -8.76 14.66 12.43
C VAL A 286 -10.20 15.04 12.20
N THR A 287 -10.59 15.19 10.94
CA THR A 287 -11.98 15.41 10.53
C THR A 287 -12.45 14.29 9.59
N VAL A 288 -13.76 14.03 9.61
CA VAL A 288 -14.44 13.12 8.68
C VAL A 288 -15.57 13.90 8.02
N ASP A 289 -15.54 14.03 6.70
CA ASP A 289 -16.42 14.90 5.90
C ASP A 289 -16.48 16.35 6.38
N GLY A 290 -15.36 16.87 6.88
CA GLY A 290 -15.28 18.22 7.46
C GLY A 290 -15.89 18.35 8.86
N GLU A 291 -16.39 17.26 9.45
CA GLU A 291 -16.83 17.22 10.85
C GLU A 291 -15.70 16.71 11.75
N ALA A 292 -15.42 17.40 12.85
CA ALA A 292 -14.37 16.99 13.79
C ALA A 292 -14.65 15.60 14.37
N ALA A 293 -13.71 14.66 14.19
CA ALA A 293 -13.78 13.34 14.79
C ALA A 293 -13.50 13.43 16.29
N ALA A 294 -14.18 12.61 17.10
CA ALA A 294 -13.90 12.60 18.53
C ALA A 294 -12.69 11.72 18.86
N GLU A 295 -11.78 12.24 19.68
CA GLU A 295 -10.69 11.45 20.21
C GLU A 295 -11.23 10.34 21.15
N ALA A 296 -10.83 9.11 20.86
CA ALA A 296 -11.08 7.94 21.70
C ALA A 296 -9.84 7.67 22.55
N ARG A 297 -10.05 7.30 23.82
CA ARG A 297 -8.96 6.94 24.74
C ARG A 297 -8.61 5.46 24.70
N THR A 298 -9.44 4.65 24.04
CA THR A 298 -9.27 3.21 23.93
C THR A 298 -9.78 2.69 22.60
N TYR A 299 -9.23 1.56 22.17
CA TYR A 299 -9.71 0.79 21.01
C TYR A 299 -11.18 0.40 21.11
N THR A 300 -11.67 0.06 22.30
CA THR A 300 -13.08 -0.25 22.49
C THR A 300 -13.95 0.98 22.22
N GLN A 301 -13.49 2.17 22.60
CA GLN A 301 -14.17 3.42 22.28
C GLN A 301 -14.08 3.77 20.81
N LEU A 302 -12.96 3.48 20.15
CA LEU A 302 -12.78 3.62 18.71
C LEU A 302 -13.78 2.73 17.96
N LYS A 303 -13.79 1.42 18.24
CA LYS A 303 -14.71 0.45 17.63
C LYS A 303 -16.18 0.78 17.86
N SER A 304 -16.52 1.40 18.99
CA SER A 304 -17.91 1.82 19.24
C SER A 304 -18.41 2.91 18.28
N ALA A 305 -17.51 3.58 17.54
CA ALA A 305 -17.88 4.53 16.49
C ALA A 305 -18.39 3.82 15.22
N ILE A 306 -17.98 2.57 14.98
CA ILE A 306 -18.42 1.77 13.84
C ILE A 306 -19.92 1.54 13.98
N GLY A 307 -20.68 2.10 13.04
CA GLY A 307 -22.13 2.04 13.05
C GLY A 307 -22.83 3.03 14.00
N SER A 308 -22.10 4.02 14.52
CA SER A 308 -22.67 5.14 15.29
C SER A 308 -22.92 6.37 14.41
N ASP A 309 -23.41 7.46 15.01
CA ASP A 309 -23.56 8.74 14.30
C ASP A 309 -22.29 9.60 14.32
N GLN A 310 -21.24 9.19 15.05
CA GLN A 310 -20.04 10.00 15.26
C GLN A 310 -18.76 9.20 14.98
N SER A 311 -17.92 9.71 14.09
CA SER A 311 -16.58 9.16 13.84
C SER A 311 -15.62 9.45 14.99
N ARG A 312 -14.65 8.55 15.19
CA ARG A 312 -13.65 8.66 16.27
C ARG A 312 -12.26 8.33 15.77
N TYR A 313 -11.25 8.85 16.45
CA TYR A 313 -9.85 8.52 16.18
C TYR A 313 -9.07 8.20 17.45
N VAL A 314 -8.01 7.42 17.34
CA VAL A 314 -7.01 7.17 18.39
C VAL A 314 -5.63 7.48 17.80
N VAL A 315 -4.79 8.17 18.55
CA VAL A 315 -3.36 8.33 18.23
C VAL A 315 -2.58 7.44 19.20
N GLU A 316 -1.84 6.46 18.70
CA GLU A 316 -1.10 5.51 19.54
C GLU A 316 0.33 5.95 19.83
N SER A 317 1.00 6.46 18.81
CA SER A 317 2.38 6.90 18.87
C SER A 317 2.43 8.32 18.38
N ALA A 318 2.96 9.21 19.21
CA ALA A 318 3.42 10.54 18.80
C ALA A 318 4.75 10.73 19.54
N GLY A 319 5.85 10.73 18.81
CA GLY A 319 7.16 11.07 19.36
C GLY A 319 8.08 9.89 19.69
N GLY A 320 9.01 9.65 18.77
CA GLY A 320 10.41 9.42 19.12
C GLY A 320 11.20 10.70 18.86
N ALA A 321 12.29 10.96 19.59
CA ALA A 321 13.18 12.11 19.31
C ALA A 321 14.05 11.92 18.05
N SER A 322 13.56 11.13 17.08
CA SER A 322 14.25 10.80 15.84
C SER A 322 13.68 11.61 14.68
N ALA A 323 14.53 11.88 13.69
CA ALA A 323 14.10 12.60 12.48
C ALA A 323 13.08 11.80 11.65
N ASP A 324 12.91 10.52 11.91
CA ASP A 324 12.03 9.60 11.16
C ASP A 324 10.81 9.15 11.97
N ALA A 325 10.46 9.90 13.02
CA ALA A 325 9.28 9.60 13.81
C ALA A 325 8.00 9.69 12.96
N SER A 326 7.11 8.74 13.18
CA SER A 326 5.76 8.72 12.63
C SER A 326 4.73 8.62 13.75
N ALA A 327 3.51 9.06 13.45
CA ALA A 327 2.35 8.93 14.30
C ALA A 327 1.34 7.97 13.68
N ASP A 328 0.98 6.93 14.43
CA ASP A 328 -0.05 5.98 14.03
C ASP A 328 -1.41 6.47 14.54
N VAL A 329 -2.30 6.77 13.59
CA VAL A 329 -3.66 7.27 13.79
C VAL A 329 -4.64 6.24 13.26
N LEU A 330 -5.55 5.78 14.13
CA LEU A 330 -6.61 4.87 13.74
C LEU A 330 -7.92 5.63 13.71
N VAL A 331 -8.57 5.69 12.55
CA VAL A 331 -9.82 6.44 12.34
C VAL A 331 -10.97 5.46 12.11
N ALA A 332 -11.91 5.40 13.05
CA ALA A 332 -13.15 4.67 12.89
C ALA A 332 -14.19 5.57 12.21
N VAL A 333 -14.51 5.21 10.97
CA VAL A 333 -15.44 5.92 10.10
C VAL A 333 -16.81 5.25 10.19
N ASN A 334 -17.85 6.05 10.41
CA ASN A 334 -19.21 5.56 10.59
C ASN A 334 -19.98 5.40 9.26
N HIS A 335 -20.91 4.44 9.21
CA HIS A 335 -21.87 4.12 8.12
C HIS A 335 -21.68 4.91 6.83
N PHE A 336 -21.09 4.31 5.80
CA PHE A 336 -20.83 5.05 4.57
C PHE A 336 -20.61 4.22 3.32
N SER A 337 -20.91 4.85 2.19
CA SER A 337 -20.45 4.45 0.85
C SER A 337 -19.21 5.24 0.41
N GLU A 338 -19.04 6.47 0.87
CA GLU A 338 -17.87 7.31 0.62
C GLU A 338 -17.72 8.29 1.78
N ARG A 339 -16.49 8.49 2.27
CA ARG A 339 -16.14 9.47 3.32
C ARG A 339 -14.78 10.06 3.04
N THR A 340 -14.59 11.33 3.39
CA THR A 340 -13.29 12.00 3.33
C THR A 340 -12.72 12.10 4.74
N VAL A 341 -11.53 11.55 4.96
CA VAL A 341 -10.77 11.69 6.22
C VAL A 341 -9.66 12.71 5.99
N SER A 342 -9.66 13.80 6.74
CA SER A 342 -8.62 14.83 6.65
C SER A 342 -7.83 14.90 7.95
N MET A 343 -6.52 15.05 7.83
CA MET A 343 -5.58 15.19 8.94
C MET A 343 -4.71 16.42 8.73
N GLN A 344 -4.60 17.24 9.76
CA GLN A 344 -3.81 18.47 9.73
C GLN A 344 -3.09 18.69 11.05
N SER A 345 -1.99 19.43 11.02
CA SER A 345 -1.33 19.88 12.25
C SER A 345 -2.21 20.89 13.00
N ALA A 346 -2.25 20.80 14.34
CA ALA A 346 -3.11 21.64 15.17
C ALA A 346 -2.76 23.15 15.08
N ASP A 347 -1.52 23.49 14.71
CA ASP A 347 -1.06 24.88 14.58
C ASP A 347 -1.21 25.45 13.15
N SER A 348 -1.55 24.61 12.15
CA SER A 348 -1.87 25.05 10.78
C SER A 348 -3.27 25.65 10.69
N THR A 349 -3.58 26.64 11.53
CA THR A 349 -4.70 27.52 11.25
C THR A 349 -4.28 28.41 10.08
N SER A 350 -4.78 28.13 8.88
CA SER A 350 -4.71 29.09 7.78
C SER A 350 -5.37 30.38 8.23
N GLU A 351 -4.56 31.38 8.60
CA GLU A 351 -5.02 32.75 8.82
C GLU A 351 -5.60 33.24 7.50
N THR A 352 -6.91 33.07 7.32
CA THR A 352 -7.63 33.84 6.33
C THR A 352 -7.54 35.28 6.84
N THR A 353 -6.58 36.03 6.30
CA THR A 353 -6.51 37.48 6.43
C THR A 353 -7.79 38.07 5.85
N SER A 354 -8.85 38.11 6.65
CA SER A 354 -9.89 39.11 6.49
C SER A 354 -9.25 40.44 6.87
N ASP A 355 -8.96 41.26 5.86
CA ASP A 355 -8.58 42.65 6.01
C ASP A 355 -9.60 43.35 6.92
N GLY A 356 -9.23 43.47 8.20
CA GLY A 356 -10.00 44.15 9.23
C GLY A 356 -10.01 45.65 8.96
N GLU A 357 -11.07 46.13 8.31
CA GLU A 357 -11.40 47.55 8.28
C GLU A 357 -11.65 48.03 9.70
N THR A 358 -10.67 48.75 10.24
CA THR A 358 -10.66 49.28 11.59
C THR A 358 -11.49 50.56 11.62
N THR A 359 -12.75 50.48 12.02
CA THR A 359 -13.52 51.67 12.43
C THR A 359 -13.75 51.67 13.92
N THR A 360 -12.99 52.54 14.60
CA THR A 360 -13.15 52.92 16.00
C THR A 360 -14.39 53.80 16.17
N ASP A 361 -15.30 53.31 17.01
CA ASP A 361 -16.11 53.98 18.04
C ASP A 361 -16.55 55.44 17.84
N ASP A 362 -17.86 55.67 17.89
CA ASP A 362 -18.44 56.74 18.72
C ASP A 362 -19.93 56.47 18.96
N GLY A 363 -20.28 56.33 20.24
CA GLY A 363 -21.63 55.99 20.69
C GLY A 363 -22.65 57.12 20.53
N GLN A 364 -23.90 56.73 20.25
CA GLN A 364 -25.07 57.54 20.61
C GLN A 364 -26.33 56.66 20.75
N THR A 365 -26.93 56.72 21.94
CA THR A 365 -28.28 56.25 22.29
C THR A 365 -29.34 56.93 21.42
N THR A 366 -30.39 56.20 20.99
CA THR A 366 -31.84 56.60 21.03
C THR A 366 -32.75 55.46 20.53
N THR A 367 -33.67 55.04 21.40
CA THR A 367 -35.09 54.66 21.21
C THR A 367 -35.58 54.01 19.91
N GLY A 368 -35.98 52.73 20.04
CA GLY A 368 -37.30 52.16 19.72
C GLY A 368 -37.91 52.31 18.31
N ASP A 369 -38.24 51.18 17.68
CA ASP A 369 -39.62 50.91 17.23
C ASP A 369 -39.83 49.41 16.95
N GLN A 370 -41.03 48.93 17.25
CA GLN A 370 -41.57 47.64 16.81
C GLN A 370 -42.17 47.81 15.42
N THR A 371 -41.96 46.89 14.49
CA THR A 371 -43.07 46.41 13.62
C THR A 371 -42.76 45.11 12.88
N THR A 372 -43.86 44.42 12.62
CA THR A 372 -44.11 43.04 12.19
C THR A 372 -44.11 42.84 10.67
N ALA A 373 -44.10 41.55 10.28
CA ALA A 373 -44.69 40.96 9.05
C ALA A 373 -43.81 40.97 7.80
N ALA A 374 -43.90 40.02 6.86
CA ALA A 374 -44.45 38.67 6.73
C ALA A 374 -44.09 38.22 5.29
N ASP A 375 -43.99 36.91 5.08
CA ASP A 375 -44.24 36.12 3.88
C ASP A 375 -43.84 36.60 2.46
N GLY A 376 -43.26 35.65 1.71
CA GLY A 376 -43.12 35.73 0.26
C GLY A 376 -42.60 34.44 -0.36
N GLU A 377 -43.45 33.40 -0.45
CA GLU A 377 -43.35 32.31 -1.43
C GLU A 377 -43.39 32.83 -2.87
N THR A 378 -42.66 32.18 -3.79
CA THR A 378 -43.08 31.73 -5.15
C THR A 378 -41.85 31.15 -5.88
N THR A 379 -41.76 29.85 -6.18
CA THR A 379 -42.34 29.06 -7.30
C THR A 379 -41.34 28.84 -8.45
N GLU A 380 -40.86 27.59 -8.52
CA GLU A 380 -40.74 26.64 -9.65
C GLU A 380 -40.20 27.05 -11.05
N ASP A 381 -39.50 26.04 -11.60
CA ASP A 381 -39.37 25.62 -13.00
C ASP A 381 -38.18 26.09 -13.87
N GLY A 382 -37.41 25.08 -14.29
CA GLY A 382 -36.42 25.17 -15.36
C GLY A 382 -35.62 23.88 -15.58
N GLU A 383 -36.27 22.82 -16.06
CA GLU A 383 -35.62 21.60 -16.57
C GLU A 383 -34.72 21.85 -17.81
N SER A 384 -33.50 21.27 -17.79
CA SER A 384 -32.65 20.58 -18.81
C SER A 384 -32.79 20.88 -20.33
N PRO A 385 -31.74 20.70 -21.19
CA PRO A 385 -30.79 19.56 -21.14
C PRO A 385 -29.31 19.77 -21.59
N GLY A 386 -28.44 18.88 -21.07
CA GLY A 386 -27.44 18.08 -21.80
C GLY A 386 -26.38 18.73 -22.70
N VAL A 387 -25.10 18.62 -22.30
CA VAL A 387 -23.98 18.30 -23.21
C VAL A 387 -22.97 17.42 -22.45
N GLU A 388 -22.85 16.17 -22.90
CA GLU A 388 -21.78 15.25 -22.55
C GLU A 388 -20.45 15.73 -23.15
N THR A 389 -19.36 15.72 -22.38
CA THR A 389 -18.01 15.70 -22.96
C THR A 389 -17.13 14.73 -22.18
N ASN A 390 -17.13 13.47 -22.63
CA ASN A 390 -16.08 12.51 -22.34
C ASN A 390 -14.75 13.06 -22.86
N THR A 391 -13.78 13.27 -21.98
CA THR A 391 -12.38 13.41 -22.38
C THR A 391 -11.58 12.32 -21.68
N THR A 392 -11.55 11.15 -22.33
CA THR A 392 -10.59 10.08 -22.08
C THR A 392 -9.25 10.55 -22.62
N THR A 393 -8.31 10.94 -21.77
CA THR A 393 -6.91 11.05 -22.15
C THR A 393 -6.24 9.70 -21.99
N VAL A 394 -6.10 9.02 -23.13
CA VAL A 394 -5.12 7.97 -23.36
C VAL A 394 -3.74 8.63 -23.39
N VAL A 395 -2.80 8.13 -22.59
CA VAL A 395 -1.38 8.35 -22.80
C VAL A 395 -0.72 6.98 -22.92
N ASP A 396 -0.59 6.51 -24.16
CA ASP A 396 0.54 5.69 -24.59
C ASP A 396 1.68 6.68 -24.91
N ASP A 397 2.89 6.47 -24.38
CA ASP A 397 4.05 6.05 -25.18
C ASP A 397 5.34 5.98 -24.35
N GLU A 398 6.25 5.18 -24.87
CA GLU A 398 7.43 4.52 -24.32
C GLU A 398 8.60 5.41 -23.80
N THR A 399 9.44 4.73 -23.00
CA THR A 399 10.89 4.94 -22.76
C THR A 399 11.35 6.13 -21.90
N ASP A 400 11.74 5.83 -20.65
CA ASP A 400 13.05 6.27 -20.16
C ASP A 400 13.67 5.25 -19.18
N ASN A 401 14.92 4.89 -19.44
CA ASN A 401 15.74 4.02 -18.60
C ASN A 401 16.63 4.92 -17.74
N GLY A 402 16.46 4.89 -16.41
CA GLY A 402 17.51 5.33 -15.48
C GLY A 402 17.22 6.51 -14.55
N ALA A 403 15.96 6.85 -14.27
CA ALA A 403 15.64 7.59 -13.06
C ALA A 403 15.36 6.59 -11.93
N SER A 404 16.12 6.68 -10.84
CA SER A 404 15.81 6.00 -9.58
C SER A 404 14.41 6.41 -9.15
N VAL A 405 13.44 5.51 -9.22
CA VAL A 405 12.13 5.74 -8.62
C VAL A 405 12.36 5.75 -7.11
N PRO A 406 12.12 6.85 -6.39
CA PRO A 406 12.20 6.88 -4.94
C PRO A 406 11.39 5.71 -4.38
N GLY A 407 11.96 4.99 -3.42
CA GLY A 407 11.30 3.86 -2.78
C GLY A 407 11.54 2.47 -3.37
N PHE A 408 11.89 2.35 -4.65
CA PHE A 408 12.36 1.08 -5.20
C PHE A 408 13.85 1.15 -5.52
N THR A 409 14.68 0.39 -4.80
CA THR A 409 16.10 0.31 -5.14
C THR A 409 16.25 -0.25 -6.56
N GLY A 410 17.19 0.28 -7.35
CA GLY A 410 17.25 0.14 -8.82
C GLY A 410 17.52 -1.27 -9.37
N ALA A 411 17.30 -2.32 -8.59
CA ALA A 411 17.49 -3.72 -8.96
C ALA A 411 16.22 -4.40 -9.53
N ALA A 412 15.17 -3.64 -9.90
CA ALA A 412 14.09 -4.20 -10.74
C ALA A 412 14.59 -4.43 -12.18
N ALA A 413 15.45 -5.42 -12.37
CA ALA A 413 15.91 -5.84 -13.68
C ALA A 413 14.77 -6.58 -14.39
N ILE A 414 13.97 -5.86 -15.17
CA ILE A 414 12.94 -6.46 -16.04
C ILE A 414 13.66 -7.24 -17.14
N VAL A 415 13.84 -8.55 -16.95
CA VAL A 415 14.21 -9.45 -18.05
C VAL A 415 12.94 -9.82 -18.81
N ALA A 416 12.52 -8.92 -19.71
CA ALA A 416 11.48 -9.23 -20.69
C ALA A 416 12.04 -10.23 -21.73
N LEU A 417 11.87 -11.53 -21.48
CA LEU A 417 12.15 -12.58 -22.45
C LEU A 417 11.03 -12.63 -23.50
N ALA A 418 11.09 -11.75 -24.50
CA ALA A 418 10.28 -11.86 -25.70
C ALA A 418 10.68 -13.12 -26.48
N GLY A 419 9.75 -14.09 -26.54
CA GLY A 419 9.96 -15.40 -27.15
C GLY A 419 10.04 -15.39 -28.68
N ALA A 420 10.51 -16.51 -29.23
CA ALA A 420 10.19 -16.89 -30.61
C ALA A 420 9.96 -18.39 -30.70
N ALA A 421 8.68 -18.75 -30.85
CA ALA A 421 8.24 -20.01 -31.40
C ALA A 421 8.96 -20.31 -32.73
N MET A 422 9.63 -21.45 -32.81
CA MET A 422 9.89 -22.13 -34.09
C MET A 422 9.13 -23.45 -34.11
N LEU A 423 7.82 -23.33 -34.35
CA LEU A 423 7.03 -24.41 -34.94
C LEU A 423 7.07 -24.22 -36.46
N ALA A 424 8.03 -24.88 -37.13
CA ALA A 424 7.86 -25.33 -38.51
C ALA A 424 8.98 -26.28 -38.96
N ARG A 425 8.57 -27.53 -39.23
CA ARG A 425 8.90 -28.28 -40.47
C ARG A 425 10.05 -29.30 -40.43
N ARG A 426 9.70 -30.53 -40.04
CA ARG A 426 10.08 -31.81 -40.68
C ARG A 426 8.99 -32.81 -40.25
N ARG A 427 8.12 -33.36 -41.11
CA ARG A 427 8.40 -34.30 -42.22
C ARG A 427 9.59 -35.21 -42.00
#